data_AF-Q7RSG3-F1
#
_entry.id   AF-Q7RSG3-F1
#
_cell.length_a   1.000
_cell.length_b   1.000
_cell.length_c   1.000
_cell.angle_alpha   90.00
_cell.angle_beta   90.00
_cell.angle_gamma   90.00
#
_symmetry.space_group_name_H-M   'P 1'
#
loop_
_entity.id
_entity.type
_entity.pdbx_description
1 polymer ?
#
loop_
_entity_poly.entity_id
_entity_poly.type
_entity_poly.pdbx_seq_one_letter_code
_entity_poly.pdbx_strand_id
1 'polypeptide(L)'
;MINTHCNNNCTNELDKVNAICLWLFDKNFENNSSFVNNAKSNIDIVEYIIIWLSYMLSLKSHEEITNINDFYVKYIKDDAKYNKKIDGVNAYSSYKDLIDKKQYLMNINKNVISKFYNVLKSLCNMYNEFNEDNPDCKTYSEKAKEFVEKYKELNEDYTNTKGSPYNQILSTLSNDYNILKSKCNSDKSINFPSLPTFSRRSIIKSTLTSITFIFVAVSILLGISYKVNNKELKKILYILFVIWISETISKTTFKKKAKKIKTYCGKISFLRKYLPDDSDKTTPLDFYGYQSFEKYCPSKNCHDDLEKITIGFLWLLEQYFTEYPPKGKSEHNTKPFFLYIILWLSSKLNKNTEETFTTINNFYTNHVKNGGKYSNFNGDSNKFTSLDEFIEKNKDLLNIDIKDLSKFYDASKLICSMYANKSMNTDDNKLLNDATMFVKTYAELKDGSNAEGVPNNQILPTLLTDYNNLNEKCSNIPSFSELASNISALASEDTSSSLSIGNRLFTVLSIFGAIAFFLGISYKYSLFGFRKRAQKQYLKEKIKKIKKRMNH
;
A
#
# COMPACT_ATOMS: atom_id res chain seq x y z
N MET A 1 31.56 -37.66 -11.66
CA MET A 1 30.26 -37.11 -12.09
C MET A 1 30.28 -35.58 -12.18
N ILE A 2 30.90 -34.84 -11.26
CA ILE A 2 30.95 -33.35 -11.32
C ILE A 2 31.89 -32.81 -12.41
N ASN A 3 32.96 -33.54 -12.77
CA ASN A 3 33.96 -33.06 -13.76
C ASN A 3 33.41 -32.75 -15.16
N THR A 4 32.29 -33.35 -15.58
CA THR A 4 31.64 -33.05 -16.88
C THR A 4 30.95 -31.68 -16.91
N HIS A 5 30.66 -31.09 -15.75
CA HIS A 5 29.96 -29.82 -15.60
C HIS A 5 30.93 -28.63 -15.46
N CYS A 6 32.24 -28.89 -15.35
CA CYS A 6 33.27 -27.87 -15.26
C CYS A 6 33.56 -27.22 -16.63
N ASN A 7 33.71 -25.90 -16.66
CA ASN A 7 34.48 -25.22 -17.71
C ASN A 7 35.88 -25.00 -17.11
N ASN A 8 36.96 -25.35 -17.83
CA ASN A 8 38.35 -25.19 -17.37
C ASN A 8 38.76 -26.00 -16.13
N ASN A 9 38.41 -27.29 -16.06
CA ASN A 9 38.85 -28.24 -15.02
C ASN A 9 38.48 -27.88 -13.56
N CYS A 10 37.57 -26.93 -13.31
CA CYS A 10 37.17 -26.52 -11.95
C CYS A 10 38.34 -26.15 -11.03
N THR A 11 39.31 -25.40 -11.58
CA THR A 11 40.55 -25.08 -10.87
C THR A 11 40.37 -24.17 -9.65
N ASN A 12 39.36 -23.29 -9.68
CA ASN A 12 39.05 -22.40 -8.56
C ASN A 12 37.70 -22.77 -7.89
N GLU A 13 37.48 -22.25 -6.68
CA GLU A 13 36.30 -22.57 -5.87
C GLU A 13 34.97 -22.14 -6.52
N LEU A 14 34.96 -21.03 -7.26
CA LEU A 14 33.77 -20.52 -7.95
C LEU A 14 33.37 -21.44 -9.11
N ASP A 15 34.34 -21.97 -9.84
CA ASP A 15 34.10 -22.93 -10.92
C ASP A 15 33.49 -24.23 -10.36
N LYS A 16 33.92 -24.66 -9.17
CA LYS A 16 33.31 -25.80 -8.46
C LYS A 16 31.87 -25.51 -8.04
N VAL A 17 31.61 -24.32 -7.49
CA VAL A 17 30.25 -23.88 -7.14
C VAL A 17 29.35 -23.85 -8.38
N ASN A 18 29.85 -23.34 -9.50
CA ASN A 18 29.15 -23.35 -10.78
C ASN A 18 28.86 -24.77 -11.29
N ALA A 19 29.85 -25.66 -11.25
CA ALA A 19 29.67 -27.04 -11.67
C ALA A 19 28.62 -27.78 -10.82
N ILE A 20 28.58 -27.52 -9.51
CA ILE A 20 27.54 -28.07 -8.62
C ILE A 20 26.18 -27.45 -8.92
N CYS A 21 26.12 -26.13 -9.16
CA CYS A 21 24.88 -25.45 -9.54
C CYS A 21 24.30 -26.04 -10.82
N LEU A 22 25.10 -26.19 -11.87
CA LEU A 22 24.68 -26.79 -13.13
C LEU A 22 24.23 -28.24 -12.95
N TRP A 23 24.97 -29.03 -12.18
CA TRP A 23 24.59 -30.40 -11.85
C TRP A 23 23.24 -30.48 -11.11
N LEU A 24 22.92 -29.53 -10.23
CA LEU A 24 21.60 -29.45 -9.59
C LEU A 24 20.50 -29.20 -10.61
N PHE A 25 20.73 -28.36 -11.62
CA PHE A 25 19.76 -28.17 -12.69
C PHE A 25 19.60 -29.45 -13.52
N ASP A 26 20.69 -30.06 -13.99
CA ASP A 26 20.63 -31.31 -14.75
C ASP A 26 19.90 -32.42 -13.98
N LYS A 27 20.24 -32.63 -12.70
CA LYS A 27 19.62 -33.69 -11.92
C LYS A 27 18.10 -33.54 -11.75
N ASN A 28 17.59 -32.30 -11.67
CA ASN A 28 16.18 -32.02 -11.46
C ASN A 28 15.40 -31.89 -12.78
N PHE A 29 16.08 -31.52 -13.86
CA PHE A 29 15.45 -31.01 -15.08
C PHE A 29 15.94 -31.68 -16.38
N GLU A 30 16.76 -32.72 -16.35
CA GLU A 30 17.27 -33.37 -17.58
C GLU A 30 16.28 -34.37 -18.21
N ASN A 31 15.30 -34.91 -17.45
CA ASN A 31 14.35 -35.92 -17.95
C ASN A 31 12.92 -35.39 -18.16
N ASN A 32 12.34 -35.60 -19.34
CA ASN A 32 10.97 -35.14 -19.69
C ASN A 32 9.85 -35.66 -18.76
N SER A 33 10.05 -36.80 -18.09
CA SER A 33 9.05 -37.34 -17.14
C SER A 33 8.98 -36.58 -15.81
N SER A 34 10.06 -35.94 -15.34
CA SER A 34 10.01 -35.05 -14.16
C SER A 34 9.38 -33.69 -14.48
N PHE A 35 9.35 -33.32 -15.76
CA PHE A 35 8.79 -32.05 -16.22
C PHE A 35 7.27 -32.02 -16.38
N VAL A 36 6.66 -33.11 -16.84
CA VAL A 36 5.24 -33.13 -17.22
C VAL A 36 4.30 -33.26 -16.00
N ASN A 37 4.75 -33.87 -14.91
CA ASN A 37 3.84 -34.21 -13.81
C ASN A 37 3.59 -33.11 -12.77
N ASN A 38 4.39 -32.03 -12.70
CA ASN A 38 4.15 -30.93 -11.74
C ASN A 38 4.86 -29.62 -12.14
N ALA A 39 4.36 -28.93 -13.16
CA ALA A 39 4.90 -27.63 -13.61
C ALA A 39 5.01 -26.56 -12.48
N LYS A 40 4.20 -26.67 -11.42
CA LYS A 40 4.26 -25.79 -10.24
C LYS A 40 5.40 -26.14 -9.28
N SER A 41 5.67 -27.43 -9.06
CA SER A 41 6.77 -27.90 -8.19
C SER A 41 8.14 -27.62 -8.80
N ASN A 42 8.24 -27.58 -10.12
CA ASN A 42 9.49 -27.32 -10.85
C ASN A 42 9.98 -25.87 -10.72
N ILE A 43 9.07 -24.92 -10.46
CA ILE A 43 9.40 -23.49 -10.29
C ILE A 43 9.97 -23.20 -8.88
N ASP A 44 9.56 -23.97 -7.87
CA ASP A 44 10.02 -23.82 -6.49
C ASP A 44 11.43 -24.42 -6.30
N ILE A 45 11.78 -25.47 -7.06
CA ILE A 45 13.13 -26.06 -7.08
C ILE A 45 14.19 -25.03 -7.53
N VAL A 46 13.89 -24.22 -8.53
CA VAL A 46 14.80 -23.15 -9.01
C VAL A 46 15.07 -22.14 -7.89
N GLU A 47 14.04 -21.78 -7.12
CA GLU A 47 14.17 -20.89 -5.97
C GLU A 47 15.10 -21.48 -4.90
N TYR A 48 15.00 -22.79 -4.62
CA TYR A 48 15.89 -23.48 -3.69
C TYR A 48 17.33 -23.57 -4.17
N ILE A 49 17.56 -23.82 -5.47
CA ILE A 49 18.91 -23.83 -6.06
C ILE A 49 19.54 -22.43 -5.94
N ILE A 50 18.79 -21.36 -6.19
CA ILE A 50 19.27 -19.97 -6.09
C ILE A 50 19.55 -19.56 -4.63
N ILE A 51 18.71 -19.99 -3.67
CA ILE A 51 18.95 -19.76 -2.23
C ILE A 51 20.22 -20.49 -1.78
N TRP A 52 20.42 -21.75 -2.19
CA TRP A 52 21.64 -22.50 -1.93
C TRP A 52 22.88 -21.81 -2.51
N LEU A 53 22.81 -21.39 -3.78
CA LEU A 53 23.91 -20.72 -4.47
C LEU A 53 24.29 -19.42 -3.77
N SER A 54 23.30 -18.58 -3.46
CA SER A 54 23.48 -17.33 -2.72
C SER A 54 24.11 -17.55 -1.34
N TYR A 55 23.70 -18.62 -0.63
CA TYR A 55 24.31 -18.99 0.64
C TYR A 55 25.77 -19.41 0.46
N MET A 56 26.09 -20.24 -0.54
CA MET A 56 27.47 -20.65 -0.82
C MET A 56 28.36 -19.45 -1.14
N LEU A 57 27.88 -18.50 -1.94
CA LEU A 57 28.58 -17.24 -2.23
C LEU A 57 28.75 -16.36 -0.98
N SER A 58 27.88 -16.50 0.03
CA SER A 58 28.00 -15.73 1.28
C SER A 58 29.06 -16.27 2.25
N LEU A 59 29.48 -17.53 2.10
CA LEU A 59 30.43 -18.18 3.02
C LEU A 59 31.88 -17.77 2.80
N LYS A 60 32.25 -17.30 1.60
CA LYS A 60 33.60 -16.85 1.26
C LYS A 60 33.52 -15.56 0.44
N SER A 61 34.35 -14.58 0.76
CA SER A 61 34.50 -13.38 -0.08
C SER A 61 35.34 -13.72 -1.31
N HIS A 62 34.81 -13.49 -2.49
CA HIS A 62 35.55 -13.58 -3.74
C HIS A 62 35.75 -12.16 -4.29
N GLU A 63 36.98 -11.78 -4.66
CA GLU A 63 37.32 -10.40 -5.04
C GLU A 63 36.48 -9.86 -6.22
N GLU A 64 35.97 -10.74 -7.09
CA GLU A 64 35.19 -10.39 -8.28
C GLU A 64 33.67 -10.64 -8.18
N ILE A 65 33.20 -11.39 -7.15
CA ILE A 65 31.78 -11.76 -7.03
C ILE A 65 31.31 -11.45 -5.62
N THR A 66 30.48 -10.41 -5.50
CA THR A 66 29.97 -9.91 -4.22
C THR A 66 28.54 -10.34 -3.93
N ASN A 67 27.80 -10.72 -4.97
CA ASN A 67 26.40 -11.10 -4.92
C ASN A 67 26.05 -12.12 -6.03
N ILE A 68 24.82 -12.61 -6.04
CA ILE A 68 24.38 -13.62 -7.01
C ILE A 68 24.17 -13.06 -8.43
N ASN A 69 23.90 -11.77 -8.58
CA ASN A 69 23.82 -11.12 -9.89
C ASN A 69 25.19 -11.12 -10.58
N ASP A 70 26.27 -10.82 -9.84
CA ASP A 70 27.65 -10.88 -10.36
C ASP A 70 27.97 -12.32 -10.85
N PHE A 71 27.56 -13.33 -10.08
CA PHE A 71 27.73 -14.73 -10.46
C PHE A 71 26.94 -15.08 -11.72
N TYR A 72 25.68 -14.63 -11.81
CA TYR A 72 24.82 -14.85 -12.97
C TYR A 72 25.44 -14.26 -14.24
N VAL A 73 25.91 -13.02 -14.19
CA VAL A 73 26.55 -12.35 -15.34
C VAL A 73 27.81 -13.10 -15.79
N LYS A 74 28.63 -13.58 -14.85
CA LYS A 74 29.91 -14.23 -15.16
C LYS A 74 29.76 -15.68 -15.64
N TYR A 75 28.87 -16.46 -15.04
CA TYR A 75 28.84 -17.92 -15.22
C TYR A 75 27.59 -18.48 -15.89
N ILE A 76 26.49 -17.72 -15.95
CA ILE A 76 25.18 -18.23 -16.43
C ILE A 76 24.74 -17.55 -17.72
N LYS A 77 24.82 -16.22 -17.78
CA LYS A 77 24.21 -15.40 -18.83
C LYS A 77 24.58 -15.87 -20.25
N ASP A 78 25.87 -16.05 -20.50
CA ASP A 78 26.42 -16.35 -21.83
C ASP A 78 26.96 -17.80 -21.93
N ASP A 79 26.73 -18.64 -20.91
CA ASP A 79 27.24 -20.02 -20.90
C ASP A 79 26.37 -20.96 -21.74
N ALA A 80 27.02 -21.74 -22.61
CA ALA A 80 26.32 -22.62 -23.55
C ALA A 80 25.56 -23.76 -22.88
N LYS A 81 25.98 -24.23 -21.69
CA LYS A 81 25.32 -25.32 -20.97
C LYS A 81 24.01 -24.82 -20.34
N TYR A 82 24.01 -23.63 -19.73
CA TYR A 82 22.79 -23.01 -19.20
C TYR A 82 21.81 -22.55 -20.29
N ASN A 83 22.32 -22.18 -21.46
CA ASN A 83 21.54 -21.75 -22.62
C ASN A 83 21.09 -22.90 -23.54
N LYS A 84 21.50 -24.13 -23.26
CA LYS A 84 21.09 -25.30 -24.03
C LYS A 84 19.58 -25.43 -24.02
N LYS A 85 19.01 -25.59 -25.22
CA LYS A 85 17.56 -25.74 -25.38
C LYS A 85 17.09 -27.05 -24.74
N ILE A 86 15.99 -26.95 -23.99
CA ILE A 86 15.30 -28.10 -23.40
C ILE A 86 14.09 -28.43 -24.28
N ASP A 87 14.04 -29.65 -24.83
CA ASP A 87 12.97 -30.08 -25.72
C ASP A 87 11.86 -30.83 -24.96
N GLY A 88 10.59 -30.57 -25.30
CA GLY A 88 9.43 -31.27 -24.74
C GLY A 88 8.68 -30.52 -23.63
N VAL A 89 9.06 -29.28 -23.32
CA VAL A 89 8.37 -28.43 -22.33
C VAL A 89 8.04 -27.05 -22.91
N ASN A 90 6.79 -26.61 -22.78
CA ASN A 90 6.33 -25.32 -23.32
C ASN A 90 6.56 -24.12 -22.38
N ALA A 91 6.80 -24.37 -21.08
CA ALA A 91 6.84 -23.32 -20.06
C ALA A 91 8.19 -22.59 -19.96
N TYR A 92 9.29 -23.22 -20.39
CA TYR A 92 10.63 -22.63 -20.39
C TYR A 92 11.51 -23.24 -21.47
N SER A 93 12.49 -22.48 -21.95
CA SER A 93 13.34 -22.86 -23.08
C SER A 93 14.73 -23.36 -22.69
N SER A 94 15.23 -22.99 -21.49
CA SER A 94 16.56 -23.36 -20.99
C SER A 94 16.64 -23.19 -19.46
N TYR A 95 17.74 -23.62 -18.83
CA TYR A 95 17.97 -23.35 -17.40
C TYR A 95 18.12 -21.85 -17.13
N LYS A 96 18.73 -21.10 -18.05
CA LYS A 96 18.80 -19.65 -17.95
C LYS A 96 17.39 -19.03 -17.91
N ASP A 97 16.48 -19.47 -18.78
CA ASP A 97 15.10 -18.96 -18.80
C ASP A 97 14.34 -19.25 -17.49
N LEU A 98 14.61 -20.39 -16.83
CA LEU A 98 14.10 -20.69 -15.50
C LEU A 98 14.63 -19.72 -14.44
N ILE A 99 15.93 -19.43 -14.47
CA ILE A 99 16.60 -18.52 -13.53
C ILE A 99 16.12 -17.08 -13.74
N ASP A 100 15.94 -16.65 -14.99
CA ASP A 100 15.48 -15.29 -15.34
C ASP A 100 14.07 -15.00 -14.79
N LYS A 101 13.20 -16.00 -14.74
CA LYS A 101 11.86 -15.87 -14.11
C LYS A 101 11.92 -15.66 -12.60
N LYS A 102 13.07 -15.91 -11.97
CA LYS A 102 13.34 -15.72 -10.54
C LYS A 102 14.31 -14.57 -10.27
N GLN A 103 14.43 -13.61 -11.20
CA GLN A 103 15.31 -12.43 -11.08
C GLN A 103 15.14 -11.66 -9.76
N TYR A 104 13.94 -11.67 -9.16
CA TYR A 104 13.68 -11.02 -7.87
C TYR A 104 14.55 -11.56 -6.71
N LEU A 105 15.07 -12.79 -6.81
CA LEU A 105 15.99 -13.39 -5.84
C LEU A 105 17.39 -12.80 -5.94
N MET A 106 17.76 -12.19 -7.08
CA MET A 106 19.12 -11.72 -7.35
C MET A 106 19.51 -10.49 -6.52
N ASN A 107 18.52 -9.75 -6.02
CA ASN A 107 18.69 -8.50 -5.28
C ASN A 107 18.49 -8.64 -3.76
N ILE A 108 18.36 -9.87 -3.25
CA ILE A 108 18.17 -10.09 -1.80
C ILE A 108 19.51 -9.98 -1.07
N ASN A 109 19.49 -9.25 0.05
CA ASN A 109 20.66 -9.09 0.91
C ASN A 109 21.21 -10.46 1.38
N LYS A 110 22.52 -10.66 1.29
CA LYS A 110 23.21 -11.91 1.73
C LYS A 110 22.84 -12.36 3.16
N ASN A 111 22.65 -11.41 4.09
CA ASN A 111 22.31 -11.69 5.48
C ASN A 111 20.87 -12.22 5.64
N VAL A 112 20.01 -11.90 4.67
CA VAL A 112 18.63 -12.37 4.62
C VAL A 112 18.58 -13.76 4.00
N ILE A 113 19.34 -14.00 2.93
CA ILE A 113 19.41 -15.33 2.30
C ILE A 113 19.97 -16.40 3.25
N SER A 114 20.99 -16.08 4.04
CA SER A 114 21.54 -17.05 4.99
C SER A 114 20.51 -17.54 6.01
N LYS A 115 19.60 -16.67 6.46
CA LYS A 115 18.46 -17.04 7.32
C LYS A 115 17.48 -17.96 6.60
N PHE A 116 17.12 -17.65 5.35
CA PHE A 116 16.26 -18.53 4.54
C PHE A 116 16.87 -19.89 4.29
N TYR A 117 18.16 -19.96 3.97
CA TYR A 117 18.86 -21.22 3.73
C TYR A 117 18.85 -22.12 4.98
N ASN A 118 19.01 -21.55 6.18
CA ASN A 118 18.93 -22.31 7.42
C ASN A 118 17.55 -22.94 7.64
N VAL A 119 16.47 -22.20 7.33
CA VAL A 119 15.10 -22.70 7.41
C VAL A 119 14.84 -23.76 6.34
N LEU A 120 15.27 -23.52 5.09
CA LEU A 120 15.20 -24.46 3.98
C LEU A 120 15.92 -25.77 4.30
N LYS A 121 17.15 -25.72 4.82
CA LYS A 121 17.92 -26.89 5.23
C LYS A 121 17.17 -27.71 6.28
N SER A 122 16.53 -27.04 7.24
CA SER A 122 15.71 -27.69 8.26
C SER A 122 14.51 -28.42 7.64
N LEU A 123 13.88 -27.84 6.61
CA LEU A 123 12.79 -28.46 5.86
C LEU A 123 13.27 -29.65 5.04
N CYS A 124 14.37 -29.52 4.30
CA CYS A 124 14.96 -30.61 3.52
C CYS A 124 15.36 -31.80 4.39
N ASN A 125 15.91 -31.57 5.58
CA ASN A 125 16.23 -32.65 6.52
C ASN A 125 15.00 -33.45 6.92
N MET A 126 13.84 -32.80 7.09
CA MET A 126 12.60 -33.52 7.33
C MET A 126 12.21 -34.36 6.12
N TYR A 127 12.24 -33.80 4.91
CA TYR A 127 11.90 -34.51 3.67
C TYR A 127 12.82 -35.69 3.34
N ASN A 128 14.14 -35.54 3.53
CA ASN A 128 15.11 -36.60 3.21
C ASN A 128 14.94 -37.84 4.07
N GLU A 129 14.50 -37.65 5.31
CA GLU A 129 14.25 -38.74 6.24
C GLU A 129 12.78 -39.16 6.24
N PHE A 130 11.92 -38.51 5.45
CA PHE A 130 10.48 -38.75 5.39
C PHE A 130 10.15 -39.98 4.56
N ASN A 131 9.55 -40.99 5.18
CA ASN A 131 9.00 -42.13 4.46
C ASN A 131 7.54 -41.84 4.07
N GLU A 132 7.26 -41.69 2.78
CA GLU A 132 5.91 -41.39 2.28
C GLU A 132 4.93 -42.55 2.50
N ASP A 133 5.41 -43.79 2.45
CA ASP A 133 4.58 -44.99 2.54
C ASP A 133 4.20 -45.34 3.99
N ASN A 134 5.04 -44.93 4.95
CA ASN A 134 4.81 -45.14 6.37
C ASN A 134 5.46 -44.02 7.22
N PRO A 135 4.82 -42.84 7.29
CA PRO A 135 5.41 -41.69 7.96
C PRO A 135 5.38 -41.84 9.48
N ASP A 136 6.56 -41.89 10.11
CA ASP A 136 6.70 -41.78 11.58
C ASP A 136 6.49 -40.33 12.04
N CYS A 137 5.21 -39.94 12.06
CA CYS A 137 4.78 -38.59 12.40
C CYS A 137 5.16 -38.15 13.82
N LYS A 138 5.50 -39.08 14.72
CA LYS A 138 6.00 -38.76 16.06
C LYS A 138 7.41 -38.19 15.98
N THR A 139 8.30 -38.86 15.27
CA THR A 139 9.68 -38.41 15.04
C THR A 139 9.72 -37.11 14.22
N TYR A 140 8.89 -36.98 13.19
CA TYR A 140 8.84 -35.75 12.40
C TYR A 140 8.18 -34.58 13.15
N SER A 141 7.26 -34.82 14.08
CA SER A 141 6.67 -33.75 14.90
C SER A 141 7.75 -33.04 15.75
N GLU A 142 8.74 -33.78 16.26
CA GLU A 142 9.85 -33.18 17.02
C GLU A 142 10.74 -32.30 16.13
N LYS A 143 11.12 -32.78 14.94
CA LYS A 143 11.88 -31.99 13.95
C LYS A 143 11.08 -30.80 13.41
N ALA A 144 9.77 -30.97 13.28
CA ALA A 144 8.87 -29.91 12.85
C ALA A 144 8.81 -28.77 13.88
N LYS A 145 8.93 -29.05 15.18
CA LYS A 145 9.04 -27.98 16.20
C LYS A 145 10.27 -27.12 15.97
N GLU A 146 11.41 -27.75 15.65
CA GLU A 146 12.65 -27.03 15.33
C GLU A 146 12.48 -26.15 14.08
N PHE A 147 11.84 -26.69 13.04
CA PHE A 147 11.49 -25.90 11.85
C PHE A 147 10.57 -24.72 12.18
N VAL A 148 9.51 -24.93 12.96
CA VAL A 148 8.55 -23.87 13.32
C VAL A 148 9.21 -22.74 14.11
N GLU A 149 10.13 -23.03 15.03
CA GLU A 149 10.86 -21.97 15.75
C GLU A 149 11.81 -21.19 14.83
N LYS A 150 12.60 -21.87 13.98
CA LYS A 150 13.46 -21.17 12.99
C LYS A 150 12.64 -20.34 12.00
N TYR A 151 11.48 -20.86 11.57
CA TYR A 151 10.55 -20.15 10.70
C TYR A 151 9.94 -18.94 11.42
N LYS A 152 9.67 -19.03 12.73
CA LYS A 152 9.14 -17.93 13.53
C LYS A 152 10.15 -16.81 13.68
N GLU A 153 11.44 -17.10 13.92
CA GLU A 153 12.50 -16.08 13.95
C GLU A 153 12.60 -15.32 12.62
N LEU A 154 12.54 -16.05 11.50
CA LEU A 154 12.44 -15.47 10.15
C LEU A 154 11.17 -14.58 10.05
N ASN A 155 10.04 -15.03 10.57
CA ASN A 155 8.77 -14.31 10.51
C ASN A 155 8.63 -13.15 11.54
N GLU A 156 9.53 -13.02 12.53
CA GLU A 156 9.49 -12.00 13.58
C GLU A 156 10.38 -10.78 13.28
N ASP A 157 11.47 -10.93 12.51
CA ASP A 157 12.29 -9.84 11.94
C ASP A 157 11.55 -9.02 10.85
N TYR A 158 10.22 -9.15 10.82
CA TYR A 158 9.31 -8.66 9.80
C TYR A 158 9.26 -7.13 9.78
N THR A 159 10.13 -6.57 8.96
CA THR A 159 9.96 -5.25 8.36
C THR A 159 9.80 -5.48 6.86
N ASN A 160 8.56 -5.52 6.33
CA ASN A 160 8.19 -5.11 4.95
C ASN A 160 6.85 -5.68 4.41
N THR A 161 6.40 -5.02 3.35
CA THR A 161 5.20 -5.22 2.53
C THR A 161 5.03 -6.63 1.97
N LYS A 162 3.79 -7.11 1.96
CA LYS A 162 3.37 -8.40 1.38
C LYS A 162 3.68 -8.41 -0.13
N GLY A 163 4.20 -9.53 -0.65
CA GLY A 163 4.62 -9.68 -2.06
C GLY A 163 6.10 -9.41 -2.36
N SER A 164 6.87 -8.95 -1.37
CA SER A 164 8.33 -8.83 -1.49
C SER A 164 9.00 -10.19 -1.81
N PRO A 165 10.21 -10.19 -2.41
CA PRO A 165 11.04 -11.39 -2.61
C PRO A 165 11.13 -12.26 -1.35
N TYR A 166 11.22 -11.62 -0.19
CA TYR A 166 11.21 -12.24 1.13
C TYR A 166 9.93 -13.05 1.40
N ASN A 167 8.76 -12.44 1.14
CA ASN A 167 7.47 -13.06 1.39
C ASN A 167 7.15 -14.18 0.39
N GLN A 168 7.72 -14.13 -0.81
CA GLN A 168 7.62 -15.22 -1.77
C GLN A 168 8.37 -16.45 -1.26
N ILE A 169 9.63 -16.32 -0.86
CA ILE A 169 10.41 -17.43 -0.28
C ILE A 169 9.75 -17.99 0.98
N LEU A 170 9.27 -17.09 1.86
CA LEU A 170 8.58 -17.49 3.08
C LEU A 170 7.29 -18.28 2.79
N SER A 171 6.54 -17.87 1.76
CA SER A 171 5.33 -18.57 1.32
C SER A 171 5.65 -19.93 0.71
N THR A 172 6.71 -20.07 -0.07
CA THR A 172 7.16 -21.34 -0.64
C THR A 172 7.49 -22.34 0.47
N LEU A 173 8.34 -21.92 1.43
CA LEU A 173 8.68 -22.72 2.61
C LEU A 173 7.46 -23.09 3.45
N SER A 174 6.49 -22.17 3.60
CA SER A 174 5.24 -22.44 4.31
C SER A 174 4.37 -23.46 3.60
N ASN A 175 4.28 -23.41 2.27
CA ASN A 175 3.46 -24.31 1.48
C ASN A 175 4.02 -25.73 1.56
N ASP A 176 5.33 -25.90 1.37
CA ASP A 176 5.99 -27.20 1.43
C ASP A 176 5.89 -27.81 2.83
N TYR A 177 6.09 -27.02 3.88
CA TYR A 177 5.84 -27.49 5.25
C TYR A 177 4.39 -27.97 5.46
N ASN A 178 3.41 -27.23 4.93
CA ASN A 178 2.00 -27.62 5.04
C ASN A 178 1.68 -28.90 4.26
N ILE A 179 2.35 -29.15 3.13
CA ILE A 179 2.27 -30.41 2.39
C ILE A 179 2.82 -31.55 3.27
N LEU A 180 4.01 -31.41 3.84
CA LEU A 180 4.60 -32.41 4.75
C LEU A 180 3.69 -32.67 5.95
N LYS A 181 3.20 -31.61 6.60
CA LYS A 181 2.24 -31.69 7.70
C LYS A 181 0.96 -32.44 7.29
N SER A 182 0.45 -32.21 6.08
CA SER A 182 -0.78 -32.85 5.61
C SER A 182 -0.68 -34.37 5.53
N LYS A 183 0.51 -34.91 5.22
CA LYS A 183 0.78 -36.35 5.18
C LYS A 183 0.73 -36.98 6.58
N CYS A 184 0.87 -36.18 7.64
CA CYS A 184 0.77 -36.60 9.04
C CYS A 184 -0.61 -36.36 9.69
N ASN A 185 -1.59 -35.85 8.94
CA ASN A 185 -2.93 -35.56 9.48
C ASN A 185 -3.84 -36.80 9.61
N SER A 186 -3.39 -37.98 9.17
CA SER A 186 -4.15 -39.24 9.26
C SER A 186 -4.29 -39.74 10.71
N ASP A 187 -3.34 -39.40 11.59
CA ASP A 187 -3.30 -39.87 12.97
C ASP A 187 -3.65 -38.75 13.97
N LYS A 188 -4.94 -38.69 14.36
CA LYS A 188 -5.48 -37.65 15.28
C LYS A 188 -4.79 -37.60 16.66
N SER A 189 -3.99 -38.60 16.99
CA SER A 189 -3.25 -38.71 18.25
C SER A 189 -1.98 -37.83 18.29
N ILE A 190 -1.46 -37.39 17.13
CA ILE A 190 -0.20 -36.65 17.02
C ILE A 190 -0.48 -35.17 16.75
N ASN A 191 -0.14 -34.32 17.71
CA ASN A 191 -0.24 -32.87 17.56
C ASN A 191 0.96 -32.33 16.76
N PHE A 192 0.86 -32.33 15.43
CA PHE A 192 1.89 -31.78 14.56
C PHE A 192 1.92 -30.25 14.63
N PRO A 193 3.09 -29.61 14.83
CA PRO A 193 3.16 -28.18 15.08
C PRO A 193 2.64 -27.38 13.89
N SER A 194 1.98 -26.26 14.17
CA SER A 194 1.42 -25.38 13.15
C SER A 194 2.29 -24.14 13.01
N LEU A 195 2.45 -23.66 11.79
CA LEU A 195 3.12 -22.39 11.54
C LEU A 195 2.38 -21.23 12.23
N PRO A 196 3.11 -20.24 12.75
CA PRO A 196 2.49 -19.08 13.39
C PRO A 196 1.68 -18.27 12.36
N THR A 197 0.39 -18.10 12.62
CA THR A 197 -0.50 -17.24 11.80
C THR A 197 -0.40 -15.79 12.28
N PHE A 198 0.51 -15.01 11.73
CA PHE A 198 0.57 -13.57 12.05
C PHE A 198 -0.45 -12.78 11.25
N SER A 199 -1.65 -12.68 11.84
CA SER A 199 -2.66 -11.66 11.54
C SER A 199 -3.13 -11.06 12.87
N ARG A 200 -3.11 -9.73 12.98
CA ARG A 200 -3.67 -8.88 14.07
C ARG A 200 -3.02 -8.84 15.46
N ARG A 201 -2.30 -9.86 15.95
CA ARG A 201 -1.91 -9.89 17.39
C ARG A 201 -0.86 -8.84 17.81
N SER A 202 0.12 -8.52 16.96
CA SER A 202 1.12 -7.47 17.21
C SER A 202 0.51 -6.05 17.18
N ILE A 203 -0.43 -5.83 16.24
CA ILE A 203 -1.16 -4.56 16.10
C ILE A 203 -2.06 -4.30 17.31
N ILE A 204 -2.76 -5.32 17.83
CA ILE A 204 -3.65 -5.16 19.00
C ILE A 204 -2.85 -4.92 20.29
N LYS A 205 -1.71 -5.60 20.48
CA LYS A 205 -0.85 -5.35 21.63
C LYS A 205 -0.29 -3.92 21.59
N SER A 206 0.19 -3.45 20.44
CA SER A 206 0.70 -2.07 20.29
C SER A 206 -0.39 -0.99 20.43
N THR A 207 -1.61 -1.22 19.93
CA THR A 207 -2.71 -0.25 20.03
C THR A 207 -3.35 -0.22 21.41
N LEU A 208 -3.52 -1.37 22.08
CA LEU A 208 -4.06 -1.41 23.45
C LEU A 208 -3.08 -0.78 24.45
N THR A 209 -1.78 -1.04 24.28
CA THR A 209 -0.72 -0.39 25.07
C THR A 209 -0.67 1.12 24.79
N SER A 210 -0.86 1.56 23.55
CA SER A 210 -0.96 2.99 23.20
C SER A 210 -2.18 3.67 23.85
N ILE A 211 -3.34 3.01 23.90
CA ILE A 211 -4.57 3.56 24.52
C ILE A 211 -4.40 3.73 26.03
N THR A 212 -3.81 2.77 26.75
CA THR A 212 -3.53 2.92 28.19
C THR A 212 -2.52 4.03 28.46
N PHE A 213 -1.48 4.16 27.64
CA PHE A 213 -0.54 5.30 27.76
C PHE A 213 -1.21 6.65 27.51
N ILE A 214 -2.21 6.73 26.62
CA ILE A 214 -3.00 7.95 26.38
C ILE A 214 -3.81 8.34 27.63
N PHE A 215 -4.52 7.40 28.27
CA PHE A 215 -5.29 7.70 29.49
C PHE A 215 -4.39 8.13 30.66
N VAL A 216 -3.21 7.53 30.79
CA VAL A 216 -2.21 7.91 31.79
C VAL A 216 -1.66 9.31 31.51
N ALA A 217 -1.29 9.61 30.27
CA ALA A 217 -0.77 10.93 29.87
C ALA A 217 -1.81 12.05 30.05
N VAL A 218 -3.07 11.81 29.67
CA VAL A 218 -4.17 12.77 29.87
C VAL A 218 -4.41 13.04 31.36
N SER A 219 -4.38 12.00 32.19
CA SER A 219 -4.53 12.13 33.65
C SER A 219 -3.39 12.93 34.28
N ILE A 220 -2.14 12.71 33.83
CA ILE A 220 -0.97 13.46 34.28
C ILE A 220 -1.05 14.93 33.84
N LEU A 221 -1.42 15.20 32.59
CA LEU A 221 -1.54 16.57 32.06
C LEU A 221 -2.66 17.36 32.74
N LEU A 222 -3.82 16.73 33.00
CA LEU A 222 -4.90 17.32 33.80
C LEU A 222 -4.47 17.59 35.24
N GLY A 223 -3.74 16.66 35.87
CA GLY A 223 -3.21 16.82 37.22
C GLY A 223 -2.20 17.97 37.34
N ILE A 224 -1.32 18.14 36.35
CA ILE A 224 -0.38 19.27 36.28
C ILE A 224 -1.14 20.58 36.05
N SER A 225 -2.10 20.61 35.12
CA SER A 225 -2.94 21.79 34.83
C SER A 225 -3.72 22.27 36.07
N TYR A 226 -4.27 21.33 36.86
CA TYR A 226 -5.00 21.65 38.08
C TYR A 226 -4.10 22.26 39.16
N LYS A 227 -2.85 21.79 39.30
CA LYS A 227 -1.92 22.22 40.37
C LYS A 227 -1.11 23.48 40.01
N VAL A 228 -0.97 23.81 38.73
CA VAL A 228 -0.23 24.98 38.26
C VAL A 228 -1.11 26.23 38.33
N ASN A 229 -0.77 27.18 39.19
CA ASN A 229 -1.53 28.44 39.35
C ASN A 229 -1.12 29.56 38.37
N ASN A 230 -0.27 29.24 37.38
CA ASN A 230 0.23 30.20 36.40
C ASN A 230 -0.65 30.20 35.14
N LYS A 231 -1.21 31.37 34.81
CA LYS A 231 -2.16 31.57 33.70
C LYS A 231 -1.56 31.27 32.32
N GLU A 232 -0.27 31.55 32.12
CA GLU A 232 0.44 31.29 30.85
C GLU A 232 0.64 29.79 30.60
N LEU A 233 1.03 29.03 31.64
CA LEU A 233 1.21 27.59 31.52
C LEU A 233 -0.11 26.86 31.25
N LYS A 234 -1.22 27.30 31.86
CA LYS A 234 -2.55 26.76 31.55
C LYS A 234 -2.92 26.98 30.08
N LYS A 235 -2.55 28.14 29.51
CA LYS A 235 -2.80 28.48 28.12
C LYS A 235 -2.00 27.58 27.17
N ILE A 236 -0.72 27.34 27.46
CA ILE A 236 0.14 26.42 26.68
C ILE A 236 -0.36 24.97 26.74
N LEU A 237 -0.70 24.48 27.94
CA LEU A 237 -1.28 23.14 28.13
C LEU A 237 -2.60 22.96 27.38
N TYR A 238 -3.45 23.99 27.38
CA TYR A 238 -4.71 23.99 26.64
C TYR A 238 -4.48 23.98 25.11
N ILE A 239 -3.54 24.77 24.60
CA ILE A 239 -3.19 24.78 23.17
C ILE A 239 -2.68 23.40 22.71
N LEU A 240 -1.79 22.76 23.49
CA LEU A 240 -1.30 21.41 23.18
C LEU A 240 -2.42 20.36 23.19
N PHE A 241 -3.37 20.48 24.13
CA PHE A 241 -4.54 19.61 24.19
C PHE A 241 -5.47 19.80 22.99
N VAL A 242 -5.70 21.04 22.55
CA VAL A 242 -6.51 21.37 21.37
C VAL A 242 -5.85 20.84 20.09
N ILE A 243 -4.52 21.00 19.93
CA ILE A 243 -3.76 20.44 18.80
C ILE A 243 -3.92 18.92 18.75
N TRP A 244 -3.75 18.23 19.88
CA TRP A 244 -3.86 16.78 19.95
C TRP A 244 -5.29 16.26 19.67
N ILE A 245 -6.32 16.96 20.16
CA ILE A 245 -7.72 16.66 19.82
C ILE A 245 -7.98 16.87 18.33
N SER A 246 -7.47 17.95 17.74
CA SER A 246 -7.67 18.25 16.32
C SER A 246 -7.09 17.15 15.41
N GLU A 247 -5.92 16.60 15.77
CA GLU A 247 -5.29 15.49 15.04
C GLU A 247 -6.08 14.18 15.17
N THR A 248 -6.72 13.95 16.33
CA THR A 248 -7.55 12.76 16.58
C THR A 248 -8.91 12.84 15.88
N ILE A 249 -9.56 14.01 15.88
CA ILE A 249 -10.81 14.27 15.16
C ILE A 249 -10.59 14.15 13.64
N SER A 250 -9.45 14.63 13.15
CA SER A 250 -9.04 14.50 11.74
C SER A 250 -9.06 13.02 11.30
N LYS A 251 -8.45 12.12 12.07
CA LYS A 251 -8.42 10.66 11.79
C LYS A 251 -9.81 10.01 11.72
N THR A 252 -10.79 10.47 12.51
CA THR A 252 -12.17 9.92 12.46
C THR A 252 -12.98 10.43 11.27
N THR A 253 -12.82 11.71 10.93
CA THR A 253 -13.46 12.36 9.77
C THR A 253 -12.93 11.79 8.46
N PHE A 254 -11.63 11.56 8.42
CA PHE A 254 -10.91 10.89 7.35
C PHE A 254 -11.43 9.48 7.04
N LYS A 255 -11.64 8.65 8.08
CA LYS A 255 -12.19 7.29 7.93
C LYS A 255 -13.55 7.28 7.22
N LYS A 256 -14.43 8.25 7.54
CA LYS A 256 -15.75 8.44 6.92
C LYS A 256 -15.65 8.92 5.46
N LYS A 257 -14.80 9.91 5.16
CA LYS A 257 -14.60 10.41 3.78
C LYS A 257 -14.12 9.31 2.83
N ALA A 258 -13.10 8.56 3.21
CA ALA A 258 -12.57 7.50 2.35
C ALA A 258 -13.47 6.25 2.24
N LYS A 259 -14.43 6.03 3.16
CA LYS A 259 -15.48 5.00 2.96
C LYS A 259 -16.41 5.38 1.81
N LYS A 260 -16.71 6.67 1.70
CA LYS A 260 -17.61 7.23 0.68
C LYS A 260 -16.99 7.21 -0.72
N ILE A 261 -15.72 7.61 -0.85
CA ILE A 261 -14.98 7.56 -2.13
C ILE A 261 -14.97 6.14 -2.72
N LYS A 262 -14.73 5.12 -1.87
CA LYS A 262 -14.83 3.71 -2.29
C LYS A 262 -16.19 3.36 -2.92
N THR A 263 -17.29 3.81 -2.32
CA THR A 263 -18.64 3.58 -2.85
C THR A 263 -18.81 4.21 -4.24
N TYR A 264 -18.31 5.43 -4.43
CA TYR A 264 -18.42 6.19 -5.68
C TYR A 264 -17.64 5.56 -6.83
N CYS A 265 -16.39 5.20 -6.56
CA CYS A 265 -15.55 4.49 -7.52
C CYS A 265 -16.18 3.16 -7.95
N GLY A 266 -16.90 2.48 -7.05
CA GLY A 266 -17.69 1.30 -7.39
C GLY A 266 -18.83 1.59 -8.37
N LYS A 267 -19.53 2.73 -8.25
CA LYS A 267 -20.62 3.12 -9.16
C LYS A 267 -20.11 3.50 -10.55
N ILE A 268 -19.02 4.27 -10.63
CA ILE A 268 -18.39 4.61 -11.92
C ILE A 268 -17.81 3.34 -12.58
N SER A 269 -17.17 2.46 -11.80
CA SER A 269 -16.67 1.17 -12.32
C SER A 269 -17.78 0.27 -12.83
N PHE A 270 -18.94 0.26 -12.18
CA PHE A 270 -20.12 -0.46 -12.66
C PHE A 270 -20.61 0.11 -14.00
N LEU A 271 -20.73 1.44 -14.10
CA LEU A 271 -21.16 2.09 -15.34
C LEU A 271 -20.21 1.80 -16.51
N ARG A 272 -18.90 1.72 -16.27
CA ARG A 272 -17.89 1.37 -17.28
C ARG A 272 -18.06 -0.02 -17.91
N LYS A 273 -18.80 -0.94 -17.28
CA LYS A 273 -19.13 -2.24 -17.89
C LYS A 273 -20.12 -2.14 -19.05
N TYR A 274 -20.90 -1.06 -19.06
CA TYR A 274 -21.87 -0.75 -20.11
C TYR A 274 -21.35 0.36 -21.04
N LEU A 275 -20.59 1.33 -20.50
CA LEU A 275 -19.95 2.42 -21.24
C LEU A 275 -18.42 2.43 -21.02
N PRO A 276 -17.67 1.53 -21.67
CA PRO A 276 -16.22 1.43 -21.50
C PRO A 276 -15.49 2.71 -21.94
N ASP A 277 -14.34 2.99 -21.31
CA ASP A 277 -13.55 4.22 -21.57
C ASP A 277 -12.78 4.19 -22.90
N ASP A 278 -12.41 3.00 -23.35
CA ASP A 278 -11.65 2.70 -24.56
C ASP A 278 -12.23 1.45 -25.22
N SER A 279 -11.82 1.12 -26.45
CA SER A 279 -12.18 -0.12 -27.16
C SER A 279 -11.49 -1.37 -26.56
N ASP A 280 -11.36 -1.44 -25.24
CA ASP A 280 -10.79 -2.59 -24.55
C ASP A 280 -11.58 -3.85 -24.93
N LYS A 281 -10.85 -4.98 -25.06
CA LYS A 281 -11.26 -6.30 -25.59
C LYS A 281 -12.47 -6.97 -24.91
N THR A 282 -13.17 -6.28 -24.02
CA THR A 282 -14.39 -6.72 -23.35
C THR A 282 -15.62 -6.26 -24.12
N THR A 283 -16.43 -7.22 -24.55
CA THR A 283 -17.76 -6.98 -25.11
C THR A 283 -18.59 -6.15 -24.10
N PRO A 284 -19.06 -4.94 -24.45
CA PRO A 284 -19.93 -4.16 -23.59
C PRO A 284 -21.15 -4.98 -23.17
N LEU A 285 -21.55 -4.88 -21.91
CA LEU A 285 -22.84 -5.43 -21.49
C LEU A 285 -23.97 -4.70 -22.22
N ASP A 286 -25.08 -5.38 -22.44
CA ASP A 286 -26.27 -4.75 -23.00
C ASP A 286 -26.72 -3.59 -22.10
N PHE A 287 -26.53 -2.37 -22.61
CA PHE A 287 -26.88 -1.13 -21.94
C PHE A 287 -28.38 -1.11 -21.59
N TYR A 288 -29.22 -1.68 -22.45
CA TYR A 288 -30.67 -1.71 -22.26
C TYR A 288 -31.17 -2.91 -21.45
N GLY A 289 -30.31 -3.91 -21.25
CA GLY A 289 -30.61 -5.06 -20.38
C GLY A 289 -30.63 -4.71 -18.89
N TYR A 290 -30.18 -3.51 -18.50
CA TYR A 290 -30.23 -3.05 -17.12
C TYR A 290 -31.42 -2.13 -16.84
N GLN A 291 -32.40 -2.64 -16.08
CA GLN A 291 -33.68 -2.00 -15.79
C GLN A 291 -33.56 -0.55 -15.25
N SER A 292 -32.48 -0.21 -14.53
CA SER A 292 -32.31 1.16 -14.02
C SER A 292 -31.94 2.18 -15.10
N PHE A 293 -31.41 1.76 -16.25
CA PHE A 293 -31.14 2.66 -17.37
C PHE A 293 -32.38 2.90 -18.23
N GLU A 294 -33.31 1.92 -18.31
CA GLU A 294 -34.59 2.08 -19.03
C GLU A 294 -35.41 3.28 -18.53
N LYS A 295 -35.30 3.62 -17.23
CA LYS A 295 -35.95 4.80 -16.63
C LYS A 295 -35.62 6.11 -17.36
N TYR A 296 -34.40 6.22 -17.87
CA TYR A 296 -33.91 7.43 -18.54
C TYR A 296 -34.06 7.37 -20.06
N CYS A 297 -34.49 6.22 -20.61
CA CYS A 297 -34.85 6.05 -22.02
C CYS A 297 -36.20 5.32 -22.20
N PRO A 298 -37.34 5.95 -21.83
CA PRO A 298 -38.63 5.27 -21.85
C PRO A 298 -39.08 4.84 -23.26
N SER A 299 -38.70 5.60 -24.29
CA SER A 299 -39.02 5.37 -25.69
C SER A 299 -38.15 4.31 -26.38
N LYS A 300 -37.14 3.75 -25.69
CA LYS A 300 -36.19 2.74 -26.19
C LYS A 300 -35.45 3.10 -27.49
N ASN A 301 -35.42 4.39 -27.85
CA ASN A 301 -34.83 4.91 -29.09
C ASN A 301 -33.47 5.61 -28.90
N CYS A 302 -32.80 5.39 -27.77
CA CYS A 302 -31.58 6.12 -27.37
C CYS A 302 -30.29 5.55 -27.99
N HIS A 303 -30.30 5.21 -29.27
CA HIS A 303 -29.29 4.32 -29.84
C HIS A 303 -27.89 4.95 -30.02
N ASP A 304 -27.81 6.27 -30.08
CA ASP A 304 -26.58 7.03 -30.26
C ASP A 304 -25.72 7.09 -28.98
N ASP A 305 -24.45 7.44 -29.12
CA ASP A 305 -23.51 7.39 -28.00
C ASP A 305 -23.72 8.55 -27.03
N LEU A 306 -24.16 9.72 -27.52
CA LEU A 306 -24.50 10.87 -26.70
C LEU A 306 -25.65 10.58 -25.73
N GLU A 307 -26.68 9.87 -26.19
CA GLU A 307 -27.81 9.46 -25.37
C GLU A 307 -27.40 8.47 -24.28
N LYS A 308 -26.54 7.49 -24.59
CA LYS A 308 -26.01 6.58 -23.57
C LYS A 308 -25.19 7.33 -22.52
N ILE A 309 -24.35 8.29 -22.94
CA ILE A 309 -23.59 9.16 -22.03
C ILE A 309 -24.55 9.94 -21.12
N THR A 310 -25.62 10.50 -21.68
CA THR A 310 -26.66 11.23 -20.94
C THR A 310 -27.35 10.34 -19.90
N ILE A 311 -27.74 9.12 -20.27
CA ILE A 311 -28.35 8.15 -19.36
C ILE A 311 -27.39 7.79 -18.23
N GLY A 312 -26.12 7.52 -18.56
CA GLY A 312 -25.08 7.22 -17.57
C GLY A 312 -24.87 8.36 -16.57
N PHE A 313 -24.87 9.60 -17.07
CA PHE A 313 -24.79 10.81 -16.23
C PHE A 313 -26.00 10.95 -15.30
N LEU A 314 -27.21 10.84 -15.83
CA LEU A 314 -28.44 10.93 -15.04
C LEU A 314 -28.51 9.83 -13.98
N TRP A 315 -28.12 8.60 -14.31
CA TRP A 315 -28.06 7.51 -13.33
C TRP A 315 -27.04 7.82 -12.22
N LEU A 316 -25.83 8.30 -12.55
CA LEU A 316 -24.83 8.69 -11.54
C LEU A 316 -25.33 9.82 -10.63
N LEU A 317 -26.06 10.79 -11.18
CA LEU A 317 -26.72 11.84 -10.40
C LEU A 317 -27.76 11.26 -9.44
N GLU A 318 -28.60 10.34 -9.89
CA GLU A 318 -29.58 9.68 -9.01
C GLU A 318 -28.87 8.96 -7.85
N GLN A 319 -27.77 8.26 -8.13
CA GLN A 319 -26.95 7.63 -7.08
C GLN A 319 -26.37 8.68 -6.11
N TYR A 320 -25.95 9.84 -6.61
CA TYR A 320 -25.45 10.96 -5.80
C TYR A 320 -26.52 11.47 -4.83
N PHE A 321 -27.70 11.78 -5.32
CA PHE A 321 -28.78 12.33 -4.50
C PHE A 321 -29.44 11.28 -3.59
N THR A 322 -29.35 9.99 -3.93
CA THR A 322 -29.77 8.91 -3.03
C THR A 322 -28.89 8.84 -1.79
N GLU A 323 -27.57 8.96 -1.96
CA GLU A 323 -26.60 9.02 -0.85
C GLU A 323 -26.65 10.38 -0.13
N TYR A 324 -26.99 11.44 -0.86
CA TYR A 324 -27.04 12.82 -0.39
C TYR A 324 -28.36 13.49 -0.70
N PRO A 325 -29.44 13.12 0.02
CA PRO A 325 -30.72 13.77 -0.17
C PRO A 325 -30.58 15.27 0.14
N PRO A 326 -31.17 16.15 -0.68
CA PRO A 326 -31.13 17.58 -0.43
C PRO A 326 -31.78 17.87 0.93
N LYS A 327 -31.01 18.45 1.87
CA LYS A 327 -31.48 18.79 3.23
C LYS A 327 -31.25 20.27 3.50
N GLY A 328 -32.20 21.12 3.07
CA GLY A 328 -32.25 22.54 3.41
C GLY A 328 -30.99 23.34 3.12
N LYS A 329 -30.95 24.61 3.56
CA LYS A 329 -29.82 25.55 3.38
C LYS A 329 -28.60 25.20 4.27
N SER A 330 -28.09 23.98 4.18
CA SER A 330 -26.81 23.60 4.81
C SER A 330 -25.72 23.51 3.74
N GLU A 331 -24.62 24.24 3.94
CA GLU A 331 -23.48 24.35 3.02
C GLU A 331 -23.08 23.00 2.42
N HIS A 332 -23.41 22.83 1.14
CA HIS A 332 -22.92 21.72 0.35
C HIS A 332 -21.58 22.11 -0.24
N ASN A 333 -20.52 22.02 0.56
CA ASN A 333 -19.17 21.88 0.00
C ASN A 333 -19.23 20.71 -0.98
N THR A 334 -19.06 21.02 -2.26
CA THR A 334 -19.17 20.09 -3.39
C THR A 334 -18.44 18.80 -3.04
N LYS A 335 -19.21 17.74 -2.82
CA LYS A 335 -18.67 16.51 -2.24
C LYS A 335 -17.81 15.81 -3.31
N PRO A 336 -16.72 15.13 -2.94
CA PRO A 336 -15.82 14.46 -3.88
C PRO A 336 -16.53 13.59 -4.93
N PHE A 337 -17.71 13.03 -4.62
CA PHE A 337 -18.48 12.27 -5.61
C PHE A 337 -18.89 13.08 -6.84
N PHE A 338 -19.42 14.29 -6.66
CA PHE A 338 -19.92 15.09 -7.79
C PHE A 338 -18.78 15.47 -8.72
N LEU A 339 -17.62 15.84 -8.17
CA LEU A 339 -16.41 16.09 -8.95
C LEU A 339 -16.07 14.89 -9.86
N TYR A 340 -16.09 13.66 -9.33
CA TYR A 340 -15.72 12.48 -10.12
C TYR A 340 -16.76 12.15 -11.21
N ILE A 341 -18.05 12.45 -10.97
CA ILE A 341 -19.11 12.36 -12.00
C ILE A 341 -18.80 13.34 -13.13
N ILE A 342 -18.42 14.57 -12.79
CA ILE A 342 -18.11 15.63 -13.75
C ILE A 342 -16.82 15.34 -14.52
N LEU A 343 -15.78 14.82 -13.87
CA LEU A 343 -14.56 14.35 -14.55
C LEU A 343 -14.86 13.21 -15.53
N TRP A 344 -15.66 12.23 -15.12
CA TRP A 344 -16.11 11.14 -16.00
C TRP A 344 -16.88 11.67 -17.21
N LEU A 345 -17.87 12.53 -16.99
CA LEU A 345 -18.70 13.11 -18.05
C LEU A 345 -17.85 13.92 -19.03
N SER A 346 -16.92 14.74 -18.54
CA SER A 346 -16.02 15.53 -19.40
C SER A 346 -15.17 14.66 -20.31
N SER A 347 -14.63 13.55 -19.80
CA SER A 347 -13.86 12.60 -20.60
C SER A 347 -14.71 11.97 -21.71
N LYS A 348 -15.97 11.59 -21.39
CA LYS A 348 -16.89 11.02 -22.37
C LYS A 348 -17.29 12.01 -23.45
N LEU A 349 -17.68 13.22 -23.07
CA LEU A 349 -18.07 14.27 -24.01
C LEU A 349 -16.88 14.73 -24.87
N ASN A 350 -15.66 14.77 -24.32
CA ASN A 350 -14.46 15.12 -25.09
C ASN A 350 -14.12 14.08 -26.17
N LYS A 351 -14.51 12.81 -25.97
CA LYS A 351 -14.35 11.73 -26.96
C LYS A 351 -15.56 11.60 -27.90
N ASN A 352 -16.66 12.33 -27.67
CA ASN A 352 -17.87 12.22 -28.48
C ASN A 352 -17.65 12.81 -29.88
N THR A 353 -18.21 12.14 -30.91
CA THR A 353 -18.06 12.56 -32.32
C THR A 353 -19.35 13.12 -32.92
N GLU A 354 -20.49 12.90 -32.26
CA GLU A 354 -21.82 13.27 -32.76
C GLU A 354 -22.15 14.75 -32.53
N GLU A 355 -21.88 15.24 -31.32
CA GLU A 355 -22.12 16.62 -30.91
C GLU A 355 -21.01 17.06 -29.96
N THR A 356 -20.55 18.31 -30.13
CA THR A 356 -19.47 18.87 -29.32
C THR A 356 -20.02 19.93 -28.37
N PHE A 357 -19.55 19.88 -27.13
CA PHE A 357 -19.93 20.83 -26.09
C PHE A 357 -18.67 21.51 -25.57
N THR A 358 -18.74 22.83 -25.35
CA THR A 358 -17.62 23.58 -24.78
C THR A 358 -17.48 23.35 -23.28
N THR A 359 -18.60 23.32 -22.56
CA THR A 359 -18.65 23.15 -21.10
C THR A 359 -19.70 22.13 -20.70
N ILE A 360 -19.59 21.56 -19.50
CA ILE A 360 -20.62 20.63 -18.98
C ILE A 360 -21.96 21.35 -18.80
N ASN A 361 -21.92 22.64 -18.43
CA ASN A 361 -23.12 23.45 -18.32
C ASN A 361 -23.85 23.65 -19.66
N ASN A 362 -23.09 23.78 -20.77
CA ASN A 362 -23.65 23.84 -22.12
C ASN A 362 -24.38 22.53 -22.46
N PHE A 363 -23.71 21.38 -22.25
CA PHE A 363 -24.32 20.05 -22.41
C PHE A 363 -25.60 19.90 -21.57
N TYR A 364 -25.55 20.24 -20.29
CA TYR A 364 -26.70 20.13 -19.39
C TYR A 364 -27.88 20.98 -19.86
N THR A 365 -27.62 22.24 -20.23
CA THR A 365 -28.69 23.16 -20.63
C THR A 365 -29.33 22.74 -21.95
N ASN A 366 -28.51 22.45 -22.96
CA ASN A 366 -28.97 22.20 -24.32
C ASN A 366 -29.53 20.78 -24.49
N HIS A 367 -28.79 19.78 -24.00
CA HIS A 367 -29.11 18.38 -24.27
C HIS A 367 -29.96 17.75 -23.15
N VAL A 368 -29.65 18.02 -21.88
CA VAL A 368 -30.38 17.40 -20.75
C VAL A 368 -31.68 18.14 -20.43
N LYS A 369 -31.61 19.46 -20.24
CA LYS A 369 -32.74 20.30 -19.82
C LYS A 369 -33.68 20.61 -20.99
N ASN A 370 -33.17 21.23 -22.04
CA ASN A 370 -33.99 21.62 -23.20
C ASN A 370 -34.36 20.42 -24.07
N GLY A 371 -33.54 19.36 -24.08
CA GLY A 371 -33.84 18.10 -24.78
C GLY A 371 -34.89 17.20 -24.11
N GLY A 372 -35.56 17.66 -23.04
CA GLY A 372 -36.66 16.92 -22.41
C GLY A 372 -36.26 15.68 -21.60
N LYS A 373 -34.95 15.42 -21.41
CA LYS A 373 -34.46 14.30 -20.60
C LYS A 373 -34.61 14.58 -19.10
N TYR A 374 -34.55 15.84 -18.72
CA TYR A 374 -34.69 16.31 -17.35
C TYR A 374 -36.05 15.96 -16.71
N SER A 375 -37.16 16.03 -17.46
CA SER A 375 -38.48 15.66 -16.93
C SER A 375 -38.56 14.19 -16.53
N ASN A 376 -37.87 13.30 -17.27
CA ASN A 376 -37.80 11.87 -16.95
C ASN A 376 -36.98 11.61 -15.67
N PHE A 377 -35.99 12.46 -15.40
CA PHE A 377 -35.22 12.41 -14.14
C PHE A 377 -36.05 12.89 -12.93
N ASN A 378 -36.93 13.88 -13.12
CA ASN A 378 -37.78 14.46 -12.08
C ASN A 378 -39.15 13.78 -11.87
N GLY A 379 -39.48 12.72 -12.62
CA GLY A 379 -40.77 12.02 -12.55
C GLY A 379 -41.13 11.48 -11.15
N ASP A 380 -40.14 11.24 -10.28
CA ASP A 380 -40.32 10.94 -8.85
C ASP A 380 -40.28 12.23 -8.01
N SER A 381 -41.23 13.13 -8.25
CA SER A 381 -41.23 14.58 -7.90
C SER A 381 -41.00 14.98 -6.42
N ASN A 382 -40.69 14.05 -5.52
CA ASN A 382 -40.40 14.32 -4.10
C ASN A 382 -38.92 14.12 -3.71
N LYS A 383 -38.04 13.60 -4.58
CA LYS A 383 -36.61 13.36 -4.24
C LYS A 383 -35.62 14.41 -4.78
N PHE A 384 -35.90 15.04 -5.92
CA PHE A 384 -34.90 15.80 -6.70
C PHE A 384 -35.30 17.22 -7.10
N THR A 385 -36.29 17.83 -6.41
CA THR A 385 -36.81 19.19 -6.68
C THR A 385 -35.77 20.32 -6.67
N SER A 386 -34.50 20.03 -6.38
CA SER A 386 -33.39 20.97 -6.27
C SER A 386 -32.25 20.71 -7.26
N LEU A 387 -32.43 19.89 -8.31
CA LEU A 387 -31.35 19.65 -9.28
C LEU A 387 -30.90 20.96 -9.97
N ASP A 388 -31.82 21.83 -10.39
CA ASP A 388 -31.46 23.11 -11.00
C ASP A 388 -30.74 24.03 -10.00
N GLU A 389 -31.20 24.09 -8.75
CA GLU A 389 -30.52 24.83 -7.68
C GLU A 389 -29.11 24.25 -7.40
N PHE A 390 -28.97 22.93 -7.47
CA PHE A 390 -27.70 22.24 -7.27
C PHE A 390 -26.72 22.49 -8.42
N ILE A 391 -27.20 22.46 -9.67
CA ILE A 391 -26.42 22.77 -10.86
C ILE A 391 -25.95 24.23 -10.82
N GLU A 392 -26.83 25.19 -10.50
CA GLU A 392 -26.45 26.60 -10.36
C GLU A 392 -25.41 26.80 -9.23
N LYS A 393 -25.53 26.11 -8.10
CA LYS A 393 -24.53 26.17 -7.02
C LYS A 393 -23.16 25.63 -7.41
N ASN A 394 -23.07 24.75 -8.40
CA ASN A 394 -21.83 24.16 -8.87
C ASN A 394 -21.42 24.66 -10.27
N LYS A 395 -21.99 25.78 -10.70
CA LYS A 395 -21.80 26.35 -12.03
C LYS A 395 -20.35 26.65 -12.35
N ASP A 396 -19.56 27.06 -11.36
CA ASP A 396 -18.13 27.34 -11.52
C ASP A 396 -17.36 26.09 -11.99
N LEU A 397 -17.67 24.92 -11.43
CA LEU A 397 -17.09 23.64 -11.85
C LEU A 397 -17.61 23.22 -13.23
N LEU A 398 -18.90 23.44 -13.50
CA LEU A 398 -19.58 23.01 -14.73
C LEU A 398 -19.25 23.88 -15.95
N ASN A 399 -18.80 25.12 -15.73
CA ASN A 399 -18.38 26.06 -16.76
C ASN A 399 -16.91 25.91 -17.17
N ILE A 400 -16.17 25.02 -16.54
CA ILE A 400 -14.82 24.67 -16.99
C ILE A 400 -14.91 24.03 -18.38
N ASP A 401 -13.97 24.38 -19.26
CA ASP A 401 -13.85 23.78 -20.58
C ASP A 401 -13.70 22.25 -20.48
N ILE A 402 -14.49 21.52 -21.28
CA ILE A 402 -14.54 20.05 -21.24
C ILE A 402 -13.16 19.45 -21.55
N LYS A 403 -12.40 20.03 -22.47
CA LYS A 403 -11.07 19.55 -22.84
C LYS A 403 -10.12 19.68 -21.67
N ASP A 404 -10.17 20.79 -20.94
CA ASP A 404 -9.34 20.99 -19.75
C ASP A 404 -9.76 20.08 -18.59
N LEU A 405 -11.06 19.94 -18.35
CA LEU A 405 -11.59 19.08 -17.31
C LEU A 405 -11.27 17.59 -17.55
N SER A 406 -11.32 17.17 -18.82
CA SER A 406 -11.06 15.77 -19.21
C SER A 406 -9.64 15.31 -18.90
N LYS A 407 -8.66 16.22 -18.83
CA LYS A 407 -7.25 15.92 -18.49
C LYS A 407 -7.11 15.33 -17.09
N PHE A 408 -7.98 15.69 -16.16
CA PHE A 408 -7.94 15.18 -14.77
C PHE A 408 -8.62 13.81 -14.61
N TYR A 409 -9.32 13.32 -15.64
CA TYR A 409 -10.08 12.09 -15.53
C TYR A 409 -9.18 10.88 -15.25
N ASP A 410 -8.03 10.77 -15.92
CA ASP A 410 -7.12 9.64 -15.73
C ASP A 410 -6.54 9.59 -14.31
N ALA A 411 -6.19 10.75 -13.74
CA ALA A 411 -5.79 10.85 -12.34
C ALA A 411 -6.90 10.38 -11.39
N SER A 412 -8.16 10.82 -11.63
CA SER A 412 -9.30 10.37 -10.82
C SER A 412 -9.60 8.87 -10.99
N LYS A 413 -9.40 8.33 -12.20
CA LYS A 413 -9.53 6.92 -12.53
C LYS A 413 -8.52 6.08 -11.76
N LEU A 414 -7.27 6.53 -11.66
CA LEU A 414 -6.23 5.87 -10.88
C LEU A 414 -6.56 5.84 -9.38
N ILE A 415 -7.08 6.93 -8.81
CA ILE A 415 -7.59 6.94 -7.43
C ILE A 415 -8.67 5.86 -7.25
N CYS A 416 -9.62 5.78 -8.18
CA CYS A 416 -10.67 4.77 -8.13
C CYS A 416 -10.16 3.33 -8.29
N SER A 417 -9.17 3.10 -9.17
CA SER A 417 -8.50 1.81 -9.32
C SER A 417 -7.81 1.39 -8.02
N MET A 418 -7.14 2.32 -7.33
CA MET A 418 -6.52 2.04 -6.03
C MET A 418 -7.55 1.65 -4.96
N TYR A 419 -8.68 2.35 -4.87
CA TYR A 419 -9.79 1.96 -3.98
C TYR A 419 -10.37 0.58 -4.32
N ALA A 420 -10.48 0.26 -5.61
CA ALA A 420 -11.00 -1.02 -6.09
C ALA A 420 -10.03 -2.18 -5.79
N ASN A 421 -8.76 -2.05 -6.16
CA ASN A 421 -7.72 -3.04 -5.91
C ASN A 421 -7.57 -3.32 -4.41
N LYS A 422 -7.65 -2.26 -3.57
CA LYS A 422 -7.66 -2.42 -2.11
C LYS A 422 -8.86 -3.23 -1.61
N SER A 423 -10.02 -3.08 -2.23
CA SER A 423 -11.24 -3.79 -1.84
C SER A 423 -11.24 -5.27 -2.22
N MET A 424 -10.54 -5.62 -3.30
CA MET A 424 -10.45 -6.96 -3.85
C MET A 424 -9.25 -7.76 -3.30
N ASN A 425 -8.44 -7.18 -2.40
CA ASN A 425 -7.16 -7.74 -1.94
C ASN A 425 -6.27 -8.18 -3.11
N THR A 426 -6.26 -7.40 -4.19
CA THR A 426 -5.48 -7.67 -5.40
C THR A 426 -3.97 -7.51 -5.11
N ASP A 427 -3.11 -8.03 -6.00
CA ASP A 427 -1.65 -7.93 -5.93
C ASP A 427 -1.18 -6.51 -5.54
N ASP A 428 -0.33 -6.43 -4.51
CA ASP A 428 0.23 -5.17 -3.99
C ASP A 428 1.06 -4.44 -5.08
N ASN A 429 1.59 -5.15 -6.08
CA ASN A 429 2.27 -4.54 -7.23
C ASN A 429 1.31 -3.69 -8.08
N LYS A 430 0.05 -4.10 -8.24
CA LYS A 430 -0.94 -3.36 -9.03
C LYS A 430 -1.32 -2.05 -8.32
N LEU A 431 -1.45 -2.10 -6.99
CA LEU A 431 -1.73 -0.92 -6.17
C LEU A 431 -0.57 0.09 -6.21
N LEU A 432 0.68 -0.40 -6.15
CA LEU A 432 1.88 0.43 -6.26
C LEU A 432 2.03 1.03 -7.67
N ASN A 433 1.72 0.27 -8.72
CA ASN A 433 1.73 0.76 -10.10
C ASN A 433 0.71 1.87 -10.31
N ASP A 434 -0.53 1.69 -9.84
CA ASP A 434 -1.56 2.73 -9.92
C ASP A 434 -1.16 3.99 -9.13
N ALA A 435 -0.54 3.82 -7.95
CA ALA A 435 -0.05 4.94 -7.15
C ALA A 435 1.10 5.70 -7.83
N THR A 436 2.05 4.98 -8.43
CA THR A 436 3.17 5.55 -9.18
C THR A 436 2.68 6.30 -10.41
N MET A 437 1.76 5.69 -11.16
CA MET A 437 1.13 6.29 -12.32
C MET A 437 0.32 7.53 -11.93
N PHE A 438 -0.36 7.51 -10.77
CA PHE A 438 -1.07 8.67 -10.26
C PHE A 438 -0.10 9.83 -9.97
N VAL A 439 1.01 9.58 -9.28
CA VAL A 439 1.98 10.63 -8.96
C VAL A 439 2.60 11.22 -10.23
N LYS A 440 2.93 10.38 -11.22
CA LYS A 440 3.42 10.83 -12.53
C LYS A 440 2.39 11.70 -13.25
N THR A 441 1.16 11.20 -13.37
CA THR A 441 0.04 11.94 -14.01
C THR A 441 -0.22 13.27 -13.28
N TYR A 442 -0.17 13.26 -11.95
CA TYR A 442 -0.35 14.47 -11.13
C TYR A 442 0.76 15.49 -11.37
N ALA A 443 2.02 15.06 -11.48
CA ALA A 443 3.14 15.93 -11.80
C ALA A 443 2.99 16.54 -13.21
N GLU A 444 2.66 15.73 -14.21
CA GLU A 444 2.39 16.20 -15.58
C GLU A 444 1.25 17.23 -15.63
N LEU A 445 0.17 17.01 -14.87
CA LEU A 445 -0.94 17.96 -14.76
C LEU A 445 -0.53 19.27 -14.07
N LYS A 446 0.42 19.21 -13.13
CA LYS A 446 0.94 20.37 -12.41
C LYS A 446 1.96 21.17 -13.25
N ASP A 447 2.79 20.49 -14.02
CA ASP A 447 3.89 21.08 -14.79
C ASP A 447 3.44 21.55 -16.17
N GLY A 448 2.50 20.83 -16.80
CA GLY A 448 1.89 21.21 -18.08
C GLY A 448 0.96 22.42 -18.00
N SER A 449 0.66 22.90 -16.78
CA SER A 449 -0.17 24.07 -16.53
C SER A 449 0.67 25.33 -16.32
N ASN A 450 1.17 25.93 -17.38
CA ASN A 450 1.74 27.29 -17.35
C ASN A 450 0.65 28.39 -17.22
N ALA A 451 -0.49 28.12 -16.58
CA ALA A 451 -1.53 29.11 -16.36
C ALA A 451 -2.28 28.85 -15.05
N GLU A 452 -2.44 29.93 -14.29
CA GLU A 452 -3.31 30.10 -13.13
C GLU A 452 -4.80 29.93 -13.50
N GLY A 453 -5.17 28.78 -14.07
CA GLY A 453 -6.55 28.45 -14.40
C GLY A 453 -7.34 27.99 -13.16
N VAL A 454 -8.58 28.46 -13.05
CA VAL A 454 -9.59 28.06 -12.04
C VAL A 454 -9.70 26.54 -11.78
N PRO A 455 -9.54 25.62 -12.76
CA PRO A 455 -9.64 24.17 -12.53
C PRO A 455 -8.54 23.62 -11.60
N ASN A 456 -7.31 24.09 -11.74
CA ASN A 456 -6.15 23.53 -11.04
C ASN A 456 -6.20 23.78 -9.54
N ASN A 457 -6.60 24.99 -9.15
CA ASN A 457 -6.64 25.39 -7.74
C ASN A 457 -7.76 24.69 -6.95
N GLN A 458 -8.73 24.07 -7.63
CA GLN A 458 -9.84 23.37 -7.00
C GLN A 458 -9.72 21.84 -7.12
N ILE A 459 -9.32 21.32 -8.29
CA ILE A 459 -9.35 19.89 -8.61
C ILE A 459 -8.09 19.17 -8.12
N LEU A 460 -6.89 19.70 -8.39
CA LEU A 460 -5.63 19.05 -7.99
C LEU A 460 -5.51 18.88 -6.47
N PRO A 461 -5.78 19.90 -5.63
CA PRO A 461 -5.78 19.72 -4.18
C PRO A 461 -6.76 18.66 -3.70
N THR A 462 -7.91 18.54 -4.35
CA THR A 462 -8.92 17.53 -4.04
C THR A 462 -8.41 16.12 -4.37
N LEU A 463 -7.84 15.92 -5.56
CA LEU A 463 -7.26 14.63 -5.97
C LEU A 463 -6.07 14.24 -5.07
N LEU A 464 -5.19 15.18 -4.73
CA LEU A 464 -4.07 14.95 -3.81
C LEU A 464 -4.57 14.59 -2.41
N THR A 465 -5.61 15.28 -1.93
CA THR A 465 -6.24 14.97 -0.66
C THR A 465 -6.81 13.55 -0.68
N ASP A 466 -7.47 13.14 -1.76
CA ASP A 466 -8.04 11.79 -1.89
C ASP A 466 -6.97 10.70 -1.99
N TYR A 467 -5.84 10.99 -2.63
CA TYR A 467 -4.66 10.12 -2.65
C TYR A 467 -4.02 9.98 -1.27
N ASN A 468 -3.78 11.09 -0.56
CA ASN A 468 -3.31 11.05 0.81
C ASN A 468 -4.32 10.28 1.69
N ASN A 469 -5.62 10.40 1.38
CA ASN A 469 -6.66 9.66 2.07
C ASN A 469 -6.56 8.13 1.88
N LEU A 470 -6.16 7.70 0.69
CA LEU A 470 -5.85 6.31 0.40
C LEU A 470 -4.59 5.84 1.11
N ASN A 471 -3.56 6.67 1.08
CA ASN A 471 -2.25 6.39 1.65
C ASN A 471 -2.36 6.04 3.14
N GLU A 472 -2.99 6.88 3.97
CA GLU A 472 -3.05 6.58 5.42
C GLU A 472 -3.88 5.30 5.73
N LYS A 473 -4.79 4.89 4.84
CA LYS A 473 -5.54 3.62 4.98
C LYS A 473 -4.75 2.41 4.48
N CYS A 474 -3.76 2.62 3.62
CA CYS A 474 -3.01 1.57 2.95
C CYS A 474 -1.53 1.73 3.30
N SER A 475 -1.08 1.09 4.38
CA SER A 475 0.32 1.08 4.82
C SER A 475 1.33 0.53 3.80
N ASN A 476 0.87 0.07 2.63
CA ASN A 476 1.67 -0.46 1.52
C ASN A 476 1.86 0.58 0.38
N ILE A 477 1.19 1.73 0.39
CA ILE A 477 1.33 2.79 -0.63
C ILE A 477 2.34 3.82 -0.10
N PRO A 478 3.44 4.12 -0.82
CA PRO A 478 4.38 5.17 -0.41
C PRO A 478 3.73 6.55 -0.40
N SER A 479 4.21 7.46 0.44
CA SER A 479 3.64 8.82 0.48
C SER A 479 3.81 9.53 -0.86
N PHE A 480 2.94 10.52 -1.14
CA PHE A 480 3.06 11.30 -2.38
C PHE A 480 4.47 11.90 -2.53
N SER A 481 5.02 12.44 -1.44
CA SER A 481 6.37 13.01 -1.41
C SER A 481 7.46 11.97 -1.68
N GLU A 482 7.29 10.74 -1.19
CA GLU A 482 8.26 9.66 -1.37
C GLU A 482 8.26 9.17 -2.82
N LEU A 483 7.10 8.95 -3.42
CA LEU A 483 6.98 8.58 -4.83
C LEU A 483 7.45 9.70 -5.75
N ALA A 484 7.10 10.96 -5.47
CA ALA A 484 7.55 12.10 -6.26
C ALA A 484 9.09 12.23 -6.20
N SER A 485 9.67 12.03 -5.02
CA SER A 485 11.13 12.02 -4.85
C SER A 485 11.77 10.85 -5.60
N ASN A 486 11.19 9.65 -5.56
CA ASN A 486 11.72 8.48 -6.27
C ASN A 486 11.64 8.66 -7.80
N ILE A 487 10.53 9.20 -8.31
CA ILE A 487 10.35 9.50 -9.75
C ILE A 487 11.33 10.59 -10.19
N SER A 488 11.48 11.65 -9.40
CA SER A 488 12.47 12.70 -9.67
C SER A 488 13.90 12.19 -9.59
N ALA A 489 14.20 11.29 -8.63
CA ALA A 489 15.51 10.67 -8.49
C ALA A 489 15.83 9.79 -9.71
N LEU A 490 14.88 8.95 -10.15
CA LEU A 490 15.01 8.16 -11.38
C LEU A 490 15.20 9.03 -12.63
N ALA A 491 14.59 10.22 -12.67
CA ALA A 491 14.78 11.18 -13.76
C ALA A 491 16.13 11.93 -13.68
N SER A 492 16.74 12.00 -12.49
CA SER A 492 18.03 12.67 -12.23
C SER A 492 19.21 11.70 -12.11
N GLU A 493 19.01 10.39 -12.19
CA GLU A 493 20.03 9.34 -12.05
C GLU A 493 20.90 9.21 -13.31
N ASP A 494 21.28 10.36 -13.88
CA ASP A 494 22.58 10.55 -14.53
C ASP A 494 23.58 11.24 -13.56
N THR A 495 23.22 11.63 -12.32
CA THR A 495 24.23 11.95 -11.30
C THR A 495 23.77 11.81 -9.84
N SER A 496 24.34 10.79 -9.18
CA SER A 496 24.65 10.64 -7.75
C SER A 496 23.50 10.37 -6.74
N SER A 497 23.60 9.17 -6.19
CA SER A 497 22.92 8.62 -5.03
C SER A 497 23.36 9.23 -3.70
N SER A 498 22.41 9.70 -2.88
CA SER A 498 22.24 9.27 -1.48
C SER A 498 21.31 10.24 -0.75
N LEU A 499 20.09 9.84 -0.37
CA LEU A 499 19.33 10.49 0.71
C LEU A 499 18.06 9.69 1.08
N SER A 500 18.22 8.66 1.92
CA SER A 500 17.08 7.91 2.51
C SER A 500 17.10 7.89 4.06
N ILE A 501 18.14 8.42 4.69
CA ILE A 501 18.34 8.34 6.15
C ILE A 501 17.78 9.57 6.92
N GLY A 502 17.49 10.69 6.22
CA GLY A 502 17.12 11.97 6.86
C GLY A 502 15.79 11.97 7.63
N ASN A 503 14.77 11.26 7.14
CA ASN A 503 13.40 11.39 7.67
C ASN A 503 13.15 10.59 8.96
N ARG A 504 13.91 9.51 9.22
CA ARG A 504 13.86 8.83 10.52
C ARG A 504 14.65 9.59 11.60
N LEU A 505 15.74 10.26 11.21
CA LEU A 505 16.53 11.07 12.13
C LEU A 505 15.74 12.28 12.65
N PHE A 506 14.95 12.93 11.80
CA PHE A 506 14.18 14.13 12.17
C PHE A 506 13.11 13.88 13.24
N THR A 507 12.39 12.76 13.14
CA THR A 507 11.37 12.38 14.12
C THR A 507 11.98 12.03 15.47
N VAL A 508 13.12 11.33 15.46
CA VAL A 508 13.87 10.96 16.67
C VAL A 508 14.49 12.21 17.33
N LEU A 509 15.10 13.10 16.55
CA LEU A 509 15.65 14.39 17.01
C LEU A 509 14.57 15.29 17.61
N SER A 510 13.36 15.31 17.03
CA SER A 510 12.24 16.09 17.54
C SER A 510 11.76 15.60 18.92
N ILE A 511 11.76 14.28 19.15
CA ILE A 511 11.42 13.69 20.45
C ILE A 511 12.47 14.05 21.51
N PHE A 512 13.76 13.96 21.17
CA PHE A 512 14.84 14.35 22.07
C PHE A 512 14.83 15.87 22.38
N GLY A 513 14.52 16.71 21.40
CA GLY A 513 14.33 18.15 21.60
C GLY A 513 13.19 18.48 22.57
N ALA A 514 12.06 17.78 22.44
CA ALA A 514 10.93 17.94 23.36
C ALA A 514 11.29 17.49 24.79
N ILE A 515 11.95 16.34 24.96
CA ILE A 515 12.38 15.83 26.27
C ILE A 515 13.35 16.80 26.95
N ALA A 516 14.34 17.33 26.22
CA ALA A 516 15.29 18.31 26.75
C ALA A 516 14.60 19.61 27.19
N PHE A 517 13.63 20.08 26.42
CA PHE A 517 12.83 21.27 26.76
C PHE A 517 12.02 21.08 28.05
N PHE A 518 11.38 19.91 28.22
CA PHE A 518 10.63 19.58 29.44
C PHE A 518 11.54 19.39 30.68
N LEU A 519 12.72 18.80 30.50
CA LEU A 519 13.73 18.72 31.56
C LEU A 519 14.24 20.10 31.98
N GLY A 520 14.44 21.01 31.02
CA GLY A 520 14.84 22.40 31.30
C GLY A 520 13.80 23.16 32.13
N ILE A 521 12.52 23.00 31.82
CA ILE A 521 11.43 23.64 32.58
C ILE A 521 11.31 23.05 33.98
N SER A 522 11.40 21.72 34.13
CA SER A 522 11.29 21.06 35.43
C SER A 522 12.48 21.40 36.35
N TYR A 523 13.70 21.47 35.78
CA TYR A 523 14.91 21.89 36.49
C TYR A 523 14.79 23.33 37.03
N LYS A 524 14.32 24.26 36.19
CA LYS A 524 14.14 25.67 36.58
C LYS A 524 13.08 25.83 37.69
N TYR A 525 12.00 25.06 37.64
CA TYR A 525 10.96 25.05 38.69
C TYR A 525 11.44 24.44 40.00
N SER A 526 12.23 23.36 39.95
CA SER A 526 12.85 22.74 41.12
C SER A 526 13.77 23.73 41.84
N LEU A 527 14.65 24.40 41.09
CA LEU A 527 15.58 25.41 41.62
C LEU A 527 14.86 26.58 42.32
N PHE A 528 13.73 27.03 41.75
CA PHE A 528 12.90 28.09 42.33
C PHE A 528 12.18 27.64 43.62
N GLY A 529 11.75 26.38 43.67
CA GLY A 529 11.15 25.76 44.86
C GLY A 529 12.14 25.64 46.04
N PHE A 530 13.40 25.26 45.75
CA PHE A 530 14.45 25.17 46.77
C PHE A 530 14.82 26.54 47.37
N ARG A 531 14.92 27.59 46.55
CA ARG A 531 15.18 28.96 47.03
C ARG A 531 14.11 29.45 48.02
N LYS A 532 12.84 29.17 47.72
CA LYS A 532 11.70 29.59 48.57
C LYS A 532 11.65 28.83 49.90
N ARG A 533 12.04 27.55 49.93
CA ARG A 533 12.18 26.77 51.17
C ARG A 533 13.34 27.28 52.03
N ALA A 534 14.49 27.57 51.43
CA ALA A 534 15.65 28.09 52.14
C ALA A 534 15.36 29.45 52.82
N GLN A 535 14.70 30.38 52.13
CA GLN A 535 14.27 31.66 52.71
C GLN A 535 13.28 31.48 53.87
N LYS A 536 12.31 30.58 53.74
CA LYS A 536 11.32 30.30 54.80
C LYS A 536 11.97 29.68 56.05
N GLN A 537 13.00 28.86 55.86
CA GLN A 537 13.76 28.26 56.96
C GLN A 537 14.67 29.27 57.65
N TYR A 538 15.33 30.15 56.89
CA TYR A 538 16.07 31.29 57.44
C TYR A 538 15.19 32.22 58.29
N LEU A 539 13.99 32.56 57.81
CA LEU A 539 13.01 33.37 58.56
C LEU A 539 12.53 32.68 59.85
N LYS A 540 12.27 31.36 59.81
CA LYS A 540 11.92 30.58 61.02
C LYS A 540 13.04 30.60 62.06
N GLU A 541 14.29 30.41 61.65
CA GLU A 541 15.45 30.48 62.55
C GLU A 541 15.64 31.87 63.14
N LYS A 542 15.41 32.93 62.35
CA LYS A 542 15.48 34.33 62.82
C LYS A 542 14.42 34.60 63.90
N ILE A 543 13.18 34.15 63.68
CA ILE A 543 12.08 34.28 64.66
C ILE A 543 12.39 33.48 65.93
N LYS A 544 12.97 32.28 65.80
CA LYS A 544 13.35 31.43 66.94
C LYS A 544 14.45 32.08 67.80
N LYS A 545 15.44 32.72 67.16
CA LYS A 545 16.49 33.51 67.84
C LYS A 545 15.92 34.73 68.55
N ILE A 546 14.97 35.44 67.94
CA ILE A 546 14.29 36.59 68.58
C ILE A 546 13.50 36.14 69.80
N LYS A 547 12.69 35.09 69.69
CA LYS A 547 11.95 34.52 70.85
C LYS A 547 12.87 34.10 71.99
N LYS A 548 14.04 33.52 71.68
CA LYS A 548 15.01 33.11 72.70
C LYS A 548 15.67 34.29 73.44
N ARG A 549 15.74 35.48 72.80
CA ARG A 549 16.23 36.73 73.41
C ARG A 549 15.18 37.49 74.21
N MET A 550 13.89 37.17 74.03
CA MET A 550 12.79 37.79 74.79
C MET A 550 12.47 37.03 76.09
N ASN A 551 12.93 35.78 76.21
CA ASN A 551 12.69 34.91 77.36
C ASN A 551 13.89 34.87 78.34
N HIS A 552 14.85 35.75 78.15
CA HIS A 552 16.00 36.01 79.01
C HIS A 552 16.06 37.50 79.28
#